data_AF-A0A4Y2ESU8-F1
#
_entry.id   AF-A0A4Y2ESU8-F1
#
_cell.length_a   1.000
_cell.length_b   1.000
_cell.length_c   1.000
_cell.angle_alpha   90.00
_cell.angle_beta   90.00
_cell.angle_gamma   90.00
#
_symmetry.space_group_name_H-M   'P 1'
#
loop_
_entity.id
_entity.type
_entity.pdbx_description
1 polymer ?
#
loop_
_entity_poly.entity_id
_entity_poly.type
_entity_poly.pdbx_seq_one_letter_code
_entity_poly.pdbx_strand_id
1 'polypeptide(L)'
;MPSLHTRRFVSTGFENARFFADDAFLAHTPIRVGRFHIGCTSGHSRIQFFSEVKMNPKRIAAMWLLYRRLRRRRIKRNYWVHPINQKREQIGIFHTLLKQLQKDENKFFNFFRMTIPSFSELHQRLKTKILRKNSKMRNSITSEERLALTLR
;
A
#
# COMPACT_ATOMS: atom_id res chain seq x y z
N MET A 1 -22.37 -50.11 -25.35
CA MET A 1 -21.48 -49.05 -24.81
C MET A 1 -22.36 -47.98 -24.17
N PRO A 2 -22.64 -48.04 -22.85
CA PRO A 2 -23.52 -47.08 -22.20
C PRO A 2 -22.76 -45.84 -21.72
N SER A 3 -23.44 -44.71 -21.85
CA SER A 3 -23.09 -43.34 -21.48
C SER A 3 -22.85 -43.13 -19.99
N LEU A 4 -21.89 -42.26 -19.62
CA LEU A 4 -21.80 -41.69 -18.28
C LEU A 4 -22.19 -40.21 -18.30
N HIS A 5 -23.27 -39.93 -17.58
CA HIS A 5 -23.80 -38.61 -17.28
C HIS A 5 -22.99 -37.95 -16.15
N THR A 6 -22.67 -36.68 -16.35
CA THR A 6 -22.54 -35.55 -15.39
C THR A 6 -22.08 -35.79 -13.94
N ARG A 7 -21.11 -34.98 -13.50
CA ARG A 7 -21.36 -33.89 -12.52
C ARG A 7 -20.19 -32.90 -12.46
N ARG A 8 -20.47 -31.66 -12.87
CA ARG A 8 -19.68 -30.46 -12.57
C ARG A 8 -19.80 -30.18 -11.07
N PHE A 9 -18.69 -30.08 -10.36
CA PHE A 9 -18.67 -29.48 -9.03
C PHE A 9 -18.41 -27.98 -9.17
N VAL A 10 -19.46 -27.20 -8.91
CA VAL A 10 -19.42 -25.75 -8.80
C VAL A 10 -18.88 -25.41 -7.41
N SER A 11 -17.72 -24.77 -7.33
CA SER A 11 -17.24 -24.19 -6.08
C SER A 11 -18.01 -22.89 -5.83
N THR A 12 -19.07 -22.97 -5.04
CA THR A 12 -19.72 -21.80 -4.44
C THR A 12 -18.74 -21.09 -3.51
N GLY A 13 -18.68 -19.76 -3.65
CA GLY A 13 -17.70 -18.90 -3.02
C GLY A 13 -17.75 -18.91 -1.49
N PHE A 14 -16.61 -18.56 -0.90
CA PHE A 14 -16.55 -18.07 0.47
C PHE A 14 -15.95 -16.67 0.43
N GLU A 15 -16.80 -15.73 0.80
CA GLU A 15 -16.61 -14.30 0.74
C GLU A 15 -15.55 -13.82 1.74
N ASN A 16 -14.73 -12.87 1.28
CA ASN A 16 -14.25 -11.69 2.00
C ASN A 16 -14.20 -11.75 3.54
N ALA A 17 -13.15 -12.33 4.12
CA ALA A 17 -12.71 -11.97 5.47
C ALA A 17 -11.65 -10.86 5.39
N ARG A 18 -12.09 -9.61 5.52
CA ARG A 18 -11.23 -8.47 5.87
C ARG A 18 -10.79 -8.65 7.33
N PHE A 19 -9.65 -9.30 7.55
CA PHE A 19 -9.00 -9.27 8.87
C PHE A 19 -8.10 -8.02 8.91
N PHE A 20 -8.68 -6.93 9.41
CA PHE A 20 -7.93 -5.77 9.87
C PHE A 20 -7.14 -6.13 11.14
N ALA A 21 -6.04 -5.41 11.33
CA ALA A 21 -4.97 -5.61 12.28
C ALA A 21 -5.39 -5.98 13.72
N ASP A 22 -4.58 -6.86 14.32
CA ASP A 22 -4.11 -6.72 15.70
C ASP A 22 -2.62 -7.08 15.74
N ASP A 23 -1.78 -6.05 15.52
CA ASP A 23 -0.33 -6.09 15.68
C ASP A 23 0.04 -6.00 17.17
N ALA A 24 -0.35 -6.96 18.03
CA ALA A 24 0.15 -7.01 19.41
C ALA A 24 -0.17 -8.29 20.21
N PHE A 25 -0.14 -9.52 19.67
CA PHE A 25 -0.33 -10.68 20.58
C PHE A 25 0.18 -12.05 20.09
N LEU A 26 1.45 -12.22 19.71
CA LEU A 26 2.00 -13.57 19.45
C LEU A 26 3.48 -13.69 19.83
N ALA A 27 3.84 -13.39 21.07
CA ALA A 27 5.16 -13.73 21.60
C ALA A 27 5.23 -15.13 22.23
N HIS A 28 4.14 -15.70 22.76
CA HIS A 28 4.22 -17.00 23.48
C HIS A 28 3.00 -17.93 23.40
N THR A 29 2.01 -17.69 22.54
CA THR A 29 0.91 -18.65 22.39
C THR A 29 1.27 -19.72 21.36
N PRO A 30 1.18 -21.02 21.70
CA PRO A 30 1.38 -22.09 20.73
C PRO A 30 0.30 -21.97 19.65
N ILE A 31 0.74 -21.90 18.39
CA ILE A 31 -0.13 -21.86 17.22
C ILE A 31 -0.92 -23.18 17.20
N ARG A 32 -2.19 -23.13 17.63
CA ARG A 32 -3.10 -24.28 17.60
C ARG A 32 -3.54 -24.53 16.15
N VAL A 33 -2.71 -25.24 15.37
CA VAL A 33 -3.07 -25.70 14.03
C VAL A 33 -4.15 -26.78 14.15
N GLY A 34 -5.18 -26.70 13.31
CA GLY A 34 -6.48 -27.32 13.50
C GLY A 34 -6.55 -28.83 13.78
N ARG A 35 -7.66 -29.21 14.39
CA ARG A 35 -8.07 -30.56 14.80
C ARG A 35 -8.42 -31.40 13.56
N PHE A 36 -7.49 -32.21 13.06
CA PHE A 36 -7.82 -33.27 12.09
C PHE A 36 -8.51 -34.42 12.81
N HIS A 37 -9.82 -34.59 12.61
CA HIS A 37 -10.54 -35.79 13.02
C HIS A 37 -10.35 -36.87 11.94
N ILE A 38 -9.42 -37.80 12.17
CA ILE A 38 -9.48 -39.11 11.52
C ILE A 38 -10.26 -39.99 12.48
N GLY A 39 -11.54 -40.23 12.16
CA GLY A 39 -12.35 -41.17 12.92
C GLY A 39 -11.90 -42.59 12.60
N CYS A 40 -11.50 -43.34 13.63
CA CYS A 40 -11.67 -44.79 13.62
C CYS A 40 -11.95 -45.29 15.04
N THR A 41 -12.83 -46.26 15.08
CA THR A 41 -13.54 -46.82 16.22
C THR A 41 -12.64 -47.68 17.11
N SER A 42 -13.17 -48.01 18.30
CA SER A 42 -12.67 -48.94 19.32
C SER A 42 -11.50 -48.48 20.21
N GLY A 43 -11.91 -48.03 21.39
CA GLY A 43 -11.28 -48.20 22.70
C GLY A 43 -9.78 -48.42 22.78
N HIS A 44 -9.04 -47.36 23.12
CA HIS A 44 -8.00 -47.35 24.16
C HIS A 44 -7.59 -45.90 24.44
N SER A 45 -7.35 -45.61 25.72
CA SER A 45 -6.69 -44.43 26.32
C SER A 45 -6.54 -43.17 25.45
N ARG A 46 -7.22 -42.10 25.87
CA ARG A 46 -7.12 -40.73 25.35
C ARG A 46 -5.72 -40.15 25.61
N ILE A 47 -4.70 -40.60 24.88
CA ILE A 47 -3.38 -39.97 24.89
C ILE A 47 -3.50 -38.73 24.00
N GLN A 48 -3.68 -37.57 24.62
CA GLN A 48 -3.57 -36.29 23.92
C GLN A 48 -2.10 -36.07 23.54
N PHE A 49 -1.68 -36.57 22.38
CA PHE A 49 -0.40 -36.20 21.79
C PHE A 49 -0.50 -34.74 21.29
N PHE A 50 -0.41 -33.78 22.22
CA PHE A 50 0.04 -32.43 21.89
C PHE A 50 1.57 -32.49 21.80
N SER A 51 2.10 -32.83 20.63
CA SER A 51 3.52 -32.64 20.39
C SER A 51 3.79 -31.14 20.32
N GLU A 52 4.30 -30.56 21.41
CA GLU A 52 4.91 -29.23 21.37
C GLU A 52 6.18 -29.30 20.53
N VAL A 53 6.07 -28.93 19.25
CA VAL A 53 7.23 -28.80 18.38
C VAL A 53 7.96 -27.51 18.80
N LYS A 54 8.94 -27.63 19.70
CA LYS A 54 9.82 -26.54 20.12
C LYS A 54 10.70 -26.11 18.94
N MET A 55 10.18 -25.23 18.10
CA MET A 55 10.91 -24.71 16.95
C MET A 55 11.92 -23.64 17.37
N ASN A 56 13.12 -23.70 16.79
CA ASN A 56 14.16 -22.72 17.05
C ASN A 56 13.69 -21.30 16.66
N PRO A 57 13.85 -20.29 17.53
CA PRO A 57 13.37 -18.93 17.27
C PRO A 57 13.93 -18.31 15.98
N LYS A 58 15.16 -18.69 15.59
CA LYS A 58 15.76 -18.26 14.31
C LYS A 58 14.98 -18.78 13.10
N ARG A 59 14.44 -20.00 13.17
CA ARG A 59 13.62 -20.60 12.10
C ARG A 59 12.25 -19.93 12.01
N ILE A 60 11.64 -19.61 13.15
CA ILE A 60 10.38 -18.86 13.21
C ILE A 60 10.55 -17.48 12.58
N ALA A 61 11.62 -16.76 12.95
CA ALA A 61 11.93 -15.46 12.36
C ALA A 61 12.18 -15.54 10.84
N ALA A 62 12.94 -16.54 10.38
CA ALA A 62 13.20 -16.76 8.96
C ALA A 62 11.90 -17.06 8.18
N MET A 63 11.04 -17.91 8.73
CA MET A 63 9.74 -18.24 8.15
C MET A 63 8.82 -17.02 8.07
N TRP A 64 8.79 -16.19 9.13
CA TRP A 64 8.04 -14.93 9.13
C TRP A 64 8.56 -13.93 8.09
N LEU A 65 9.88 -13.77 7.95
CA LEU A 65 10.49 -12.92 6.92
C LEU A 65 10.15 -13.39 5.51
N LEU A 66 10.19 -14.71 5.27
CA LEU A 66 9.80 -15.32 4.00
C LEU A 66 8.32 -15.08 3.70
N TYR A 67 7.43 -15.35 4.68
CA TYR A 67 6.01 -15.05 4.57
C TYR A 67 5.75 -13.58 4.25
N ARG A 68 6.41 -12.65 4.95
CA ARG A 68 6.31 -11.20 4.70
C ARG A 68 6.78 -10.82 3.29
N ARG A 69 7.84 -11.46 2.77
CA ARG A 69 8.33 -11.24 1.40
C ARG A 69 7.34 -11.75 0.35
N LEU A 70 6.81 -12.96 0.54
CA LEU A 70 5.82 -13.56 -0.36
C LEU A 70 4.49 -12.79 -0.35
N ARG A 71 4.02 -12.36 0.83
CA ARG A 71 2.82 -11.53 0.97
C ARG A 71 2.97 -10.19 0.25
N ARG A 72 4.12 -9.50 0.41
CA ARG A 72 4.39 -8.26 -0.33
C ARG A 72 4.39 -8.44 -1.85
N ARG A 73 4.86 -9.58 -2.36
CA ARG A 73 4.82 -9.90 -3.81
C ARG A 73 3.40 -10.18 -4.32
N ARG A 74 2.49 -10.65 -3.47
CA ARG A 74 1.08 -10.87 -3.82
C ARG A 74 0.28 -9.57 -3.91
N ILE A 75 0.73 -8.49 -3.26
CA ILE A 75 0.08 -7.19 -3.38
C ILE A 75 0.39 -6.63 -4.78
N LYS A 76 -0.53 -6.88 -5.71
CA LYS A 76 -0.52 -6.23 -7.02
C LYS A 76 -0.86 -4.75 -6.79
N ARG A 77 0.07 -3.86 -7.12
CA ARG A 77 -0.27 -2.44 -7.27
C ARG A 77 -1.14 -2.29 -8.51
N ASN A 78 -2.33 -1.70 -8.34
CA ASN A 78 -3.21 -1.40 -9.48
C ASN A 78 -2.59 -0.38 -10.44
N TYR A 79 -1.83 0.58 -9.90
CA TYR A 79 -1.17 1.63 -10.69
C TYR A 79 0.23 1.93 -10.14
N TRP A 80 1.21 2.10 -11.03
CA TRP A 80 2.51 2.71 -10.69
C TRP A 80 2.37 4.23 -10.48
N VAL A 81 1.61 4.88 -11.34
CA VAL A 81 1.17 6.28 -11.23
C VAL A 81 -0.33 6.32 -11.47
N HIS A 82 -1.09 6.84 -10.50
CA HIS A 82 -2.55 6.94 -10.60
C HIS A 82 -2.95 7.81 -11.81
N PRO A 83 -4.01 7.45 -12.57
CA PRO A 83 -4.44 8.22 -13.75
C PRO A 83 -4.68 9.72 -13.49
N ILE A 84 -5.16 10.08 -12.30
CA ILE A 84 -5.33 11.48 -11.87
C ILE A 84 -3.99 12.24 -11.91
N ASN A 85 -2.91 11.61 -11.46
CA ASN A 85 -1.58 12.21 -11.44
C ASN A 85 -0.95 12.28 -12.83
N GLN A 86 -1.42 11.47 -13.78
CA GLN A 86 -1.00 11.56 -15.19
C GLN A 86 -1.58 12.82 -15.85
N LYS A 87 -2.80 13.22 -15.46
CA LYS A 87 -3.45 14.44 -15.95
C LYS A 87 -3.00 15.72 -15.24
N ARG A 88 -1.99 15.67 -14.37
CA ARG A 88 -1.54 16.79 -13.53
C ARG A 88 -1.23 18.06 -14.34
N GLU A 89 -0.66 17.95 -15.53
CA GLU A 89 -0.35 19.12 -16.36
C GLU A 89 -1.61 19.83 -16.90
N GLN A 90 -2.72 19.08 -17.02
CA GLN A 90 -3.99 19.58 -17.55
C GLN A 90 -4.92 20.08 -16.43
N ILE A 91 -5.08 19.28 -15.38
CA ILE A 91 -6.05 19.53 -14.30
C ILE A 91 -5.39 20.00 -12.99
N GLY A 92 -4.07 19.95 -12.90
CA GLY A 92 -3.34 20.25 -11.68
C GLY A 92 -3.58 21.68 -11.24
N ILE A 93 -3.77 21.85 -9.93
CA ILE A 93 -4.04 23.14 -9.28
C ILE A 93 -2.98 24.17 -9.66
N PHE A 94 -1.72 23.76 -9.74
CA PHE A 94 -0.64 24.65 -10.15
C PHE A 94 -0.84 25.20 -11.57
N HIS A 95 -1.22 24.36 -12.52
CA HIS A 95 -1.37 24.78 -13.92
C HIS A 95 -2.68 25.54 -14.19
N THR A 96 -3.72 25.28 -13.40
CA THR A 96 -5.04 25.91 -13.55
C THR A 96 -5.21 27.14 -12.67
N LEU A 97 -5.09 26.98 -11.34
CA LEU A 97 -5.38 28.01 -10.35
C LEU A 97 -4.26 29.06 -10.24
N LEU A 98 -2.99 28.65 -10.28
CA LEU A 98 -1.87 29.59 -10.07
C LEU A 98 -1.86 30.71 -11.12
N LYS A 99 -2.17 30.37 -12.39
CA LYS A 99 -2.28 31.34 -13.48
C LYS A 99 -3.40 32.36 -13.27
N GLN A 100 -4.47 31.97 -12.57
CA GLN A 100 -5.57 32.87 -12.23
C GLN A 100 -5.18 33.74 -11.03
N LEU A 101 -4.51 33.16 -10.03
CA LEU A 101 -4.01 33.90 -8.86
C LEU A 101 -2.99 34.96 -9.27
N GLN A 102 -2.07 34.68 -10.20
CA GLN A 102 -1.08 35.66 -10.67
C GLN A 102 -1.69 36.90 -11.34
N LYS A 103 -2.97 36.86 -11.77
CA LYS A 103 -3.67 38.02 -12.33
C LYS A 103 -4.27 38.94 -11.27
N ASP A 104 -4.45 38.45 -10.04
CA ASP A 104 -5.10 39.16 -8.94
C ASP A 104 -4.19 39.08 -7.71
N GLU A 105 -3.44 40.14 -7.48
CA GLU A 105 -2.43 40.20 -6.43
C GLU A 105 -3.01 40.01 -5.02
N ASN A 106 -4.23 40.49 -4.78
CA ASN A 106 -4.93 40.31 -3.51
C ASN A 106 -5.26 38.83 -3.27
N LYS A 107 -5.77 38.13 -4.29
CA LYS A 107 -6.03 36.68 -4.18
C LYS A 107 -4.74 35.88 -4.06
N PHE A 108 -3.69 36.26 -4.78
CA PHE A 108 -2.38 35.64 -4.64
C PHE A 108 -1.84 35.77 -3.22
N PHE A 109 -1.92 36.97 -2.65
CA PHE A 109 -1.51 37.23 -1.27
C PHE A 109 -2.35 36.45 -0.27
N ASN A 110 -3.66 36.37 -0.46
CA ASN A 110 -4.52 35.57 0.41
C ASN A 110 -4.21 34.07 0.34
N PHE A 111 -3.80 33.58 -0.84
CA PHE A 111 -3.48 32.17 -1.05
C PHE A 111 -2.10 31.79 -0.48
N PHE A 112 -1.05 32.56 -0.77
CA PHE A 112 0.33 32.24 -0.39
C PHE A 112 0.83 32.98 0.85
N ARG A 113 0.06 33.94 1.38
CA ARG A 113 0.45 34.85 2.46
C ARG A 113 1.71 35.66 2.16
N MET A 114 2.00 35.86 0.87
CA MET A 114 3.13 36.65 0.38
C MET A 114 2.80 37.23 -1.00
N THR A 115 3.49 38.30 -1.37
CA THR A 115 3.34 38.92 -2.68
C THR A 115 4.02 38.09 -3.76
N ILE A 116 3.65 38.33 -5.02
CA ILE A 116 4.26 37.68 -6.20
C ILE A 116 5.80 37.86 -6.23
N PRO A 117 6.36 39.07 -6.04
CA PRO A 117 7.81 39.23 -6.02
C PRO A 117 8.48 38.47 -4.88
N SER A 118 7.91 38.46 -3.67
CA SER A 118 8.46 37.69 -2.55
C SER A 118 8.46 36.19 -2.83
N PHE A 119 7.41 35.67 -3.48
CA PHE A 119 7.37 34.28 -3.92
C PHE A 119 8.48 33.98 -4.94
N SER A 120 8.67 34.85 -5.93
CA SER A 120 9.72 34.69 -6.94
C SER A 120 11.13 34.73 -6.33
N GLU A 121 11.38 35.65 -5.41
CA GLU A 121 12.65 35.75 -4.69
C GLU A 121 12.92 34.49 -3.85
N LEU A 122 11.92 34.03 -3.10
CA LEU A 122 12.00 32.80 -2.32
C LEU A 122 12.28 31.59 -3.23
N HIS A 123 11.59 31.51 -4.35
CA HIS A 123 11.82 30.46 -5.35
C HIS A 123 13.24 30.48 -5.88
N GLN A 124 13.77 31.65 -6.24
CA GLN A 124 15.12 31.78 -6.76
C GLN A 124 16.17 31.28 -5.75
N ARG A 125 16.00 31.62 -4.46
CA ARG A 125 16.90 31.17 -3.37
C ARG A 125 16.83 29.66 -3.14
N LEU A 126 15.65 29.06 -3.29
CA LEU A 126 15.43 27.63 -3.03
C LEU A 126 15.60 26.76 -4.29
N LYS A 127 15.61 27.35 -5.48
CA LYS A 127 15.58 26.65 -6.78
C LYS A 127 16.62 25.54 -6.84
N THR A 128 17.86 25.82 -6.48
CA THR A 128 18.97 24.86 -6.53
C THR A 128 18.80 23.68 -5.56
N LYS A 129 18.13 23.91 -4.41
CA LYS A 129 17.90 22.89 -3.37
C LYS A 129 16.70 22.00 -3.68
N ILE A 130 15.67 22.55 -4.33
CA ILE A 130 14.39 21.84 -4.56
C ILE A 130 14.25 21.27 -5.98
N LEU A 131 15.07 21.72 -6.92
CA LEU A 131 15.09 21.22 -8.30
C LEU A 131 15.44 19.73 -8.31
N ARG A 132 14.69 18.97 -9.10
CA ARG A 132 14.90 17.55 -9.33
C ARG A 132 15.05 17.28 -10.82
N LYS A 133 15.91 16.31 -11.16
CA LYS A 133 16.11 15.89 -12.54
C LYS A 133 14.96 15.00 -12.99
N ASN A 134 14.61 15.11 -14.27
CA ASN A 134 13.68 14.19 -14.91
C ASN A 134 14.27 12.79 -14.93
N SER A 135 13.40 11.78 -14.78
CA SER A 135 13.77 10.38 -14.89
C SER A 135 13.20 9.80 -16.18
N LYS A 136 13.76 8.68 -16.67
CA LYS A 136 13.24 7.99 -17.85
C LYS A 136 11.75 7.58 -17.72
N MET A 137 11.28 7.37 -16.49
CA MET A 137 9.93 6.88 -16.22
C MET A 137 8.89 7.99 -16.00
N ARG A 138 9.31 9.18 -15.58
CA ARG A 138 8.42 10.33 -15.35
C ARG A 138 9.19 11.65 -15.28
N ASN A 139 8.51 12.71 -15.71
CA ASN A 139 8.93 14.08 -15.47
C ASN A 139 8.89 14.40 -13.98
N SER A 140 9.88 15.17 -13.53
CA SER A 140 9.89 15.73 -12.19
C SER A 140 8.86 16.86 -12.10
N ILE A 141 8.31 17.03 -10.90
CA ILE A 141 7.59 18.24 -10.52
C ILE A 141 8.58 19.41 -10.62
N THR A 142 8.16 20.52 -11.22
CA THR A 142 9.00 21.71 -11.36
C THR A 142 9.27 22.31 -9.97
N SER A 143 10.39 23.03 -9.82
CA SER A 143 10.74 23.64 -8.53
C SER A 143 9.68 24.65 -8.07
N GLU A 144 9.05 25.36 -9.00
CA GLU A 144 8.02 26.36 -8.71
C GLU A 144 6.73 25.70 -8.22
N GLU A 145 6.30 24.64 -8.90
CA GLU A 145 5.14 23.86 -8.48
C GLU A 145 5.36 23.19 -7.14
N ARG A 146 6.57 22.68 -6.87
CA ARG A 146 6.92 22.16 -5.55
C ARG A 146 6.80 23.22 -4.47
N LEU A 147 7.31 24.42 -4.72
CA LEU A 147 7.22 25.52 -3.76
C LEU A 147 5.75 25.90 -3.51
N ALA A 148 4.98 26.08 -4.58
CA ALA A 148 3.56 26.43 -4.50
C ALA A 148 2.73 25.38 -3.74
N LEU A 149 3.01 24.09 -3.94
CA LEU A 149 2.34 23.01 -3.20
C LEU A 149 2.75 22.96 -1.72
N THR A 150 3.95 23.43 -1.39
CA THR A 150 4.47 23.40 -0.01
C THR A 150 3.93 24.57 0.82
N LEU A 151 3.75 25.74 0.18
CA LEU A 151 3.31 26.97 0.86
C LEU A 151 1.78 27.11 1.00
N ARG A 152 1.02 26.25 0.31
CA ARG A 152 -0.44 26.26 0.36
C ARG A 152 -0.98 25.76 1.70
#